data_AF-A0A239PJQ2-F1
#
_entry.id   AF-A0A239PJQ2-F1
#
_cell.length_a   1.000
_cell.length_b   1.000
_cell.length_c   1.000
_cell.angle_alpha   90.00
_cell.angle_beta   90.00
_cell.angle_gamma   90.00
#
_symmetry.space_group_name_H-M   'P 1'
#
loop_
_entity.id
_entity.type
_entity.pdbx_description
1 polymer ?
#
loop_
_entity_poly.entity_id
_entity_poly.type
_entity_poly.pdbx_seq_one_letter_code
_entity_poly.pdbx_strand_id
1 'polypeptide(L)'
;MGLSFFIIATCLAFGAVAAIGAERPDLMRSLLPGLGESLRAAQFKRFSPRKTLFLFGPSANHPACRLQRRLLKPAIAAFIREDVAVIEAYGQDMPRRNGQPIDWLDPALLRHAMDAEAGFALIYVDEAGKTALRSDAPMVTADILARAGLAIERSHHAGYAGAARRRSPILKRLRAA
;
A
#
# COMPACT_ATOMS: atom_id res chain seq x y z
N MET A 1 -27.87 -19.99 40.87
CA MET A 1 -27.81 -21.23 40.07
C MET A 1 -28.19 -21.04 38.59
N GLY A 2 -29.08 -20.12 38.20
CA GLY A 2 -29.51 -19.99 36.79
C GLY A 2 -28.45 -19.53 35.76
N LEU A 3 -27.50 -18.69 36.15
CA LEU A 3 -26.49 -18.13 35.22
C LEU A 3 -25.54 -19.21 34.67
N SER A 4 -25.10 -20.14 35.54
CA SER A 4 -24.21 -21.24 35.17
C SER A 4 -24.88 -22.20 34.18
N PHE A 5 -26.17 -22.50 34.37
CA PHE A 5 -26.96 -23.29 33.42
C PHE A 5 -27.09 -22.60 32.07
N PHE A 6 -27.25 -21.28 32.04
CA PHE A 6 -27.35 -20.52 30.80
C PHE A 6 -26.05 -20.54 29.99
N ILE A 7 -24.91 -20.39 30.67
CA ILE A 7 -23.58 -20.48 30.05
C ILE A 7 -23.36 -21.88 29.47
N ILE A 8 -23.63 -22.93 30.26
CA ILE A 8 -23.46 -24.32 29.82
C ILE A 8 -24.39 -24.64 28.63
N ALA A 9 -25.65 -24.23 28.68
CA ALA A 9 -26.60 -24.43 27.59
C ALA A 9 -26.16 -23.72 26.30
N THR A 10 -25.62 -22.51 26.43
CA THR A 10 -25.11 -21.73 25.29
C THR A 10 -23.86 -22.39 24.68
N CYS A 11 -22.92 -22.84 25.52
CA CYS A 11 -21.75 -23.59 25.07
C CYS A 11 -22.12 -24.90 24.37
N LEU A 12 -23.11 -25.64 24.91
CA LEU A 12 -23.61 -26.87 24.29
C LEU A 12 -24.31 -26.60 22.96
N ALA A 13 -25.09 -25.53 22.84
CA ALA A 13 -25.73 -25.14 21.60
C ALA A 13 -24.69 -24.80 20.51
N PHE A 14 -23.67 -24.01 20.84
CA PHE A 14 -22.58 -23.71 19.89
C PHE A 14 -21.77 -24.96 19.54
N GLY A 15 -21.49 -25.83 20.50
CA GLY A 15 -20.80 -27.11 20.27
C GLY A 15 -21.58 -28.04 19.35
N ALA A 16 -22.91 -28.16 19.54
CA ALA A 16 -23.78 -28.96 18.69
C ALA A 16 -23.86 -28.41 17.26
N VAL A 17 -23.97 -27.09 17.10
CA VAL A 17 -23.95 -26.44 15.77
C VAL A 17 -22.61 -26.67 15.07
N ALA A 18 -21.49 -26.58 15.80
CA ALA A 18 -20.16 -26.85 15.24
C ALA A 18 -19.98 -28.32 14.82
N ALA A 19 -20.46 -29.28 15.62
CA ALA A 19 -20.40 -30.70 15.31
C ALA A 19 -21.23 -31.05 14.05
N ILE A 20 -22.44 -30.52 13.96
CA ILE A 20 -23.31 -30.70 12.78
C ILE A 20 -22.68 -30.06 11.53
N GLY A 21 -22.06 -28.88 11.68
CA GLY A 21 -21.35 -28.21 10.60
C GLY A 21 -20.13 -28.99 10.08
N ALA A 22 -19.46 -29.76 10.94
CA ALA A 22 -18.32 -30.61 10.56
C ALA A 22 -18.74 -31.87 9.80
N GLU A 23 -19.86 -32.49 10.17
CA GLU A 23 -20.33 -33.74 9.54
C GLU A 23 -21.11 -33.52 8.23
N ARG A 24 -21.75 -32.35 8.06
CA ARG A 24 -22.55 -32.02 6.87
C ARG A 24 -22.25 -30.62 6.33
N PRO A 25 -21.12 -30.42 5.63
CA PRO A 25 -20.72 -29.11 5.11
C PRO A 25 -21.75 -28.50 4.14
N ASP A 26 -22.55 -29.32 3.46
CA ASP A 26 -23.56 -28.86 2.49
C ASP A 26 -24.78 -28.17 3.16
N LEU A 27 -25.14 -28.57 4.38
CA LEU A 27 -26.26 -27.98 5.13
C LEU A 27 -25.89 -26.61 5.73
N MET A 28 -24.64 -26.48 6.21
CA MET A 28 -24.11 -25.21 6.70
C MET A 28 -23.97 -24.18 5.55
N ARG A 29 -23.64 -24.67 4.34
CA ARG A 29 -23.59 -23.85 3.11
C ARG A 29 -24.95 -23.32 2.66
N SER A 30 -26.03 -24.07 2.90
CA SER A 30 -27.40 -23.60 2.62
C SER A 30 -27.98 -22.66 3.67
N LEU A 31 -27.55 -22.78 4.94
CA LEU A 31 -28.04 -21.94 6.05
C LEU A 31 -27.32 -20.59 6.14
N LEU A 32 -26.09 -20.48 5.61
CA LEU A 32 -25.30 -19.25 5.61
C LEU A 32 -24.80 -18.90 4.19
N PRO A 33 -25.70 -18.61 3.24
CA PRO A 33 -25.30 -18.12 1.92
C PRO A 33 -24.75 -16.70 2.09
N GLY A 34 -23.43 -16.54 1.98
CA GLY A 34 -22.78 -15.22 1.98
C GLY A 34 -21.51 -15.09 2.82
N LEU A 35 -21.29 -15.95 3.82
CA LEU A 35 -20.04 -15.91 4.61
C LEU A 35 -18.81 -16.28 3.77
N GLY A 36 -18.96 -17.22 2.82
CA GLY A 36 -17.89 -17.58 1.89
C GLY A 36 -17.61 -16.52 0.83
N GLU A 37 -18.60 -15.68 0.49
CA GLU A 37 -18.43 -14.61 -0.51
C GLU A 37 -17.75 -13.38 0.07
N SER A 38 -18.08 -12.99 1.31
CA SER A 38 -17.39 -11.89 2.00
C SER A 38 -15.92 -12.23 2.29
N LEU A 39 -15.62 -13.48 2.64
CA LEU A 39 -14.24 -13.96 2.81
C LEU A 39 -13.48 -14.14 1.49
N ARG A 40 -14.15 -14.51 0.38
CA ARG A 40 -13.51 -14.57 -0.95
C ARG A 40 -13.30 -13.19 -1.57
N ALA A 41 -14.17 -12.22 -1.30
CA ALA A 41 -14.02 -10.85 -1.74
C ALA A 41 -12.89 -10.12 -1.00
N ALA A 42 -12.59 -10.54 0.24
CA ALA A 42 -11.37 -10.18 0.95
C ALA A 42 -10.15 -10.93 0.39
N GLN A 43 -9.87 -10.79 -0.90
CA GLN A 43 -8.53 -11.09 -1.41
C GLN A 43 -7.55 -10.19 -0.67
N PHE A 44 -6.76 -10.76 0.25
CA PHE A 44 -5.61 -10.10 0.84
C PHE A 44 -4.76 -9.58 -0.31
N LYS A 45 -4.82 -8.26 -0.53
CA LYS A 45 -4.09 -7.60 -1.59
C LYS A 45 -2.62 -7.69 -1.22
N ARG A 46 -1.95 -8.71 -1.76
CA ARG A 46 -0.56 -9.05 -1.42
C ARG A 46 0.29 -7.81 -1.65
N PHE A 47 0.72 -7.19 -0.56
CA PHE A 47 1.53 -6.00 -0.62
C PHE A 47 2.90 -6.38 -1.16
N SER A 48 3.16 -6.04 -2.42
CA SER A 48 4.49 -6.11 -3.01
C SER A 48 4.88 -4.69 -3.38
N PRO A 49 5.66 -3.99 -2.55
CA PRO A 49 6.12 -2.64 -2.84
C PRO A 49 7.17 -2.68 -3.94
N ARG A 50 6.77 -2.87 -5.20
CA ARG A 50 7.68 -2.74 -6.34
C ARG A 50 7.60 -1.33 -6.89
N LYS A 51 8.74 -0.77 -7.30
CA LYS A 51 8.83 0.59 -7.86
C LYS A 51 8.07 1.60 -7.01
N THR A 52 8.31 1.60 -5.70
CA THR A 52 7.56 2.42 -4.76
C THR A 52 8.50 3.30 -3.96
N LEU A 53 8.24 4.61 -3.98
CA LEU A 53 8.87 5.60 -3.13
C LEU A 53 8.00 5.85 -1.90
N PHE A 54 8.50 5.47 -0.74
CA PHE A 54 7.89 5.74 0.55
C PHE A 54 8.41 7.04 1.14
N LEU A 55 7.49 7.86 1.61
CA LEU A 55 7.74 9.05 2.38
C LEU A 55 7.12 8.88 3.77
N PHE A 56 7.97 8.66 4.76
CA PHE A 56 7.60 8.53 6.16
C PHE A 56 7.90 9.81 6.93
N GLY A 57 7.06 10.11 7.90
CA GLY A 57 7.24 11.28 8.77
C GLY A 57 6.36 11.25 10.00
N PRO A 58 6.60 12.13 10.99
CA PRO A 58 5.72 12.22 12.17
C PRO A 58 4.38 12.87 11.84
N SER A 59 4.37 13.85 10.93
CA SER A 59 3.15 14.50 10.44
C SER A 59 3.39 15.09 9.04
N ALA A 60 2.33 15.28 8.26
CA ALA A 60 2.44 15.90 6.94
C ALA A 60 3.05 17.32 7.02
N ASN A 61 2.81 18.03 8.13
CA ASN A 61 3.27 19.41 8.34
C ASN A 61 4.69 19.52 8.89
N HIS A 62 5.34 18.40 9.21
CA HIS A 62 6.72 18.39 9.67
C HIS A 62 7.66 19.05 8.64
N PRO A 63 8.64 19.89 9.06
CA PRO A 63 9.50 20.65 8.14
C PRO A 63 10.17 19.78 7.07
N ALA A 64 10.71 18.62 7.45
CA ALA A 64 11.34 17.67 6.53
C ALA A 64 10.34 17.12 5.49
N CYS A 65 9.12 16.76 5.91
CA CYS A 65 8.08 16.23 5.02
C CYS A 65 7.58 17.29 4.03
N ARG A 66 7.40 18.53 4.50
CA ARG A 66 7.04 19.67 3.65
C ARG A 66 8.12 19.96 2.61
N LEU A 67 9.39 19.96 3.03
CA LEU A 67 10.52 20.17 2.14
C LEU A 67 10.59 19.05 1.09
N GLN A 68 10.52 17.79 1.51
CA GLN A 68 10.58 16.65 0.60
C GLN A 68 9.47 16.70 -0.45
N ARG A 69 8.21 16.95 -0.06
CA ARG A 69 7.09 17.07 -1.02
C ARG A 69 7.31 18.18 -2.05
N ARG A 70 7.91 19.31 -1.65
CA ARG A 70 8.29 20.38 -2.59
C ARG A 70 9.37 19.92 -3.54
N LEU A 71 10.40 19.24 -3.02
CA LEU A 71 11.50 18.72 -3.82
C LEU A 71 11.04 17.67 -4.83
N LEU A 72 10.02 16.87 -4.52
CA LEU A 72 9.49 15.82 -5.42
C LEU A 72 8.62 16.34 -6.58
N LYS A 73 8.07 17.57 -6.51
CA LYS A 73 7.18 18.10 -7.56
C LYS A 73 7.76 18.03 -8.98
N PRO A 74 9.03 18.40 -9.23
CA PRO A 74 9.63 18.30 -10.56
C PRO A 74 9.81 16.84 -11.04
N ALA A 75 9.85 15.87 -10.12
CA ALA A 75 10.07 14.45 -10.42
C ALA A 75 8.80 13.72 -10.90
N ILE A 76 7.61 14.34 -10.75
CA ILE A 76 6.33 13.68 -10.99
C ILE A 76 6.25 13.07 -12.39
N ALA A 77 6.74 13.77 -13.41
CA ALA A 77 6.73 13.27 -14.79
C ALA A 77 7.60 12.01 -14.94
N ALA A 78 8.76 11.95 -14.30
CA ALA A 78 9.63 10.78 -14.30
C ALA A 78 8.97 9.61 -13.56
N PHE A 79 8.36 9.86 -12.40
CA PHE A 79 7.63 8.82 -11.66
C PHE A 79 6.46 8.24 -12.45
N ILE A 80 5.71 9.08 -13.17
CA ILE A 80 4.62 8.59 -14.03
C ILE A 80 5.15 7.75 -15.19
N ARG A 81 6.24 8.17 -15.82
CA ARG A 81 6.86 7.45 -16.96
C ARG A 81 7.37 6.07 -16.55
N GLU A 82 8.04 5.99 -15.40
CA GLU A 82 8.63 4.76 -14.89
C GLU A 82 7.65 3.93 -14.02
N ASP A 83 6.39 4.36 -13.94
CA ASP A 83 5.32 3.75 -13.12
C ASP A 83 5.69 3.61 -11.63
N VAL A 84 6.39 4.61 -11.10
CA VAL A 84 6.77 4.68 -9.69
C VAL A 84 5.58 5.17 -8.87
N ALA A 85 5.17 4.37 -7.88
CA ALA A 85 4.17 4.78 -6.91
C ALA A 85 4.81 5.59 -5.77
N VAL A 86 4.21 6.70 -5.39
CA VAL A 86 4.60 7.44 -4.18
C VAL A 86 3.61 7.13 -3.08
N ILE A 87 4.08 6.57 -1.97
CA ILE A 87 3.26 6.31 -0.78
C ILE A 87 3.73 7.22 0.35
N GLU A 88 2.82 8.04 0.85
CA GLU A 88 3.04 8.93 1.98
C GLU A 88 2.37 8.34 3.21
N ALA A 89 3.13 8.14 4.29
CA ALA A 89 2.61 7.65 5.57
C ALA A 89 3.15 8.52 6.70
N TYR A 90 2.25 9.27 7.34
CA TYR A 90 2.60 10.24 8.38
C TYR A 90 1.94 9.86 9.70
N GLY A 91 2.74 9.74 10.76
CA GLY A 91 2.24 9.39 12.09
C GLY A 91 1.30 8.19 12.05
N GLN A 92 0.08 8.41 12.52
CA GLN A 92 -1.06 7.49 12.50
C GLN A 92 -2.13 7.90 11.46
N ASP A 93 -1.82 8.88 10.60
CA ASP A 93 -2.73 9.33 9.56
C ASP A 93 -2.90 8.23 8.50
N MET A 94 -4.09 8.18 7.89
CA MET A 94 -4.34 7.27 6.77
C MET A 94 -3.31 7.51 5.65
N PRO A 95 -2.63 6.44 5.19
CA PRO A 95 -1.59 6.59 4.18
C PRO A 95 -2.21 7.03 2.86
N ARG A 96 -1.39 7.69 2.04
CA ARG A 96 -1.80 8.22 0.74
C ARG A 96 -0.93 7.65 -0.35
N ARG A 97 -1.54 7.17 -1.43
CA ARG A 97 -0.82 6.79 -2.65
C ARG A 97 -1.05 7.85 -3.71
N ASN A 98 0.02 8.47 -4.19
CA ASN A 98 -0.04 9.56 -5.18
C ASN A 98 -1.05 10.66 -4.78
N GLY A 99 -1.10 11.00 -3.48
CA GLY A 99 -2.00 12.00 -2.91
C GLY A 99 -3.41 11.51 -2.55
N GLN A 100 -3.85 10.34 -3.03
CA GLN A 100 -5.15 9.77 -2.74
C GLN A 100 -5.12 8.92 -1.47
N PRO A 101 -6.10 9.04 -0.55
CA PRO A 101 -6.18 8.15 0.61
C PRO A 101 -6.32 6.70 0.13
N ILE A 102 -5.58 5.81 0.77
CA ILE A 102 -5.67 4.39 0.52
C ILE A 102 -6.17 3.73 1.80
N ASP A 103 -7.30 3.03 1.69
CA ASP A 103 -7.73 2.11 2.73
C ASP A 103 -6.78 0.90 2.69
N TRP A 104 -5.83 0.92 3.61
CA TRP A 104 -4.65 0.06 3.63
C TRP A 104 -4.38 -0.35 5.08
N LEU A 105 -3.63 -1.44 5.23
CA LEU A 105 -2.99 -1.89 6.47
C LEU A 105 -2.48 -0.74 7.37
N ASP A 106 -2.45 -1.03 8.68
CA ASP A 106 -2.03 -0.11 9.74
C ASP A 106 -0.74 0.68 9.39
N PRO A 107 -0.77 2.03 9.41
CA PRO A 107 0.41 2.88 9.24
C PRO A 107 1.59 2.47 10.13
N ALA A 108 1.31 2.05 11.38
CA ALA A 108 2.34 1.64 12.32
C ALA A 108 3.06 0.37 11.84
N LEU A 109 2.30 -0.61 11.34
CA LEU A 109 2.90 -1.85 10.81
C LEU A 109 3.73 -1.58 9.56
N LEU A 110 3.26 -0.70 8.66
CA LEU A 110 4.04 -0.33 7.47
C LEU A 110 5.36 0.33 7.86
N ARG A 111 5.33 1.24 8.84
CA ARG A 111 6.54 1.91 9.34
C ARG A 111 7.50 0.93 10.00
N HIS A 112 6.99 0.03 10.83
CA HIS A 112 7.79 -1.02 11.44
C HIS A 112 8.43 -1.94 10.39
N ALA A 113 7.65 -2.42 9.41
CA ALA A 113 8.13 -3.29 8.35
C ALA A 113 9.19 -2.64 7.44
N MET A 114 9.17 -1.31 7.34
CA MET A 114 10.15 -0.52 6.58
C MET A 114 11.26 0.07 7.45
N ASP A 115 11.31 -0.29 8.75
CA ASP A 115 12.26 0.23 9.74
C ASP A 115 12.29 1.77 9.81
N ALA A 116 11.11 2.38 9.74
CA ALA A 116 10.87 3.83 9.67
C ALA A 116 9.96 4.33 10.82
N GLU A 117 10.16 3.78 12.02
CA GLU A 117 9.35 4.09 13.21
C GLU A 117 9.54 5.55 13.64
N ALA A 118 10.79 6.02 13.71
CA ALA A 118 11.13 7.32 14.24
C ALA A 118 11.45 8.34 13.14
N GLY A 119 10.90 9.55 13.27
CA GLY A 119 11.31 10.70 12.46
C GLY A 119 10.86 10.67 10.99
N PHE A 120 11.72 11.21 10.13
CA PHE A 120 11.55 11.27 8.68
C PHE A 120 12.35 10.14 8.04
N ALA A 121 11.77 9.45 7.05
CA ALA A 121 12.50 8.53 6.21
C ALA A 121 11.97 8.58 4.77
N LEU A 122 12.88 8.54 3.82
CA LEU A 122 12.61 8.41 2.40
C LEU A 122 13.20 7.09 1.93
N ILE A 123 12.36 6.18 1.46
CA ILE A 123 12.78 4.83 1.07
C ILE A 123 12.27 4.53 -0.34
N TYR A 124 13.14 4.14 -1.26
CA TYR A 124 12.74 3.65 -2.58
C TYR A 124 12.98 2.15 -2.67
N VAL A 125 11.95 1.44 -3.10
CA VAL A 125 11.99 0.01 -3.38
C VAL A 125 11.94 -0.19 -4.89
N ASP A 126 12.90 -0.96 -5.40
CA ASP A 126 13.10 -1.22 -6.83
C ASP A 126 12.08 -2.21 -7.42
N GLU A 127 12.30 -2.63 -8.66
CA GLU A 127 11.46 -3.63 -9.34
C GLU A 127 11.57 -5.03 -8.72
N ALA A 128 12.72 -5.37 -8.15
CA ALA A 128 12.97 -6.63 -7.47
C ALA A 128 12.34 -6.67 -6.05
N GLY A 129 11.81 -5.54 -5.56
CA GLY A 129 11.28 -5.42 -4.20
C GLY A 129 12.38 -5.19 -3.16
N LYS A 130 13.58 -4.79 -3.58
CA LYS A 130 14.70 -4.47 -2.69
C LYS A 130 14.79 -2.98 -2.45
N THR A 131 15.20 -2.61 -1.24
CA THR A 131 15.49 -1.20 -0.91
C THR A 131 16.73 -0.74 -1.66
N ALA A 132 16.55 0.08 -2.68
CA ALA A 132 17.64 0.65 -3.48
C ALA A 132 18.13 2.00 -2.92
N LEU A 133 17.27 2.70 -2.18
CA LEU A 133 17.61 3.97 -1.52
C LEU A 133 16.90 4.06 -0.18
N ARG A 134 17.63 4.51 0.83
CA ARG A 134 17.11 4.97 2.11
C ARG A 134 17.82 6.27 2.50
N SER A 135 17.07 7.20 3.07
CA SER A 135 17.59 8.43 3.67
C SER A 135 16.71 8.89 4.81
N ASP A 136 17.31 9.22 5.95
CA ASP A 136 16.59 9.77 7.11
C ASP A 136 16.57 11.32 7.08
N ALA A 137 17.01 11.92 5.98
CA ALA A 137 16.95 13.36 5.71
C ALA A 137 16.35 13.66 4.33
N PRO A 138 15.74 14.84 4.13
CA PRO A 138 15.23 15.25 2.82
C PRO A 138 16.32 15.21 1.75
N MET A 139 15.95 14.72 0.56
CA MET A 139 16.86 14.56 -0.56
C MET A 139 16.38 15.34 -1.78
N VAL A 140 17.33 15.88 -2.54
CA VAL A 140 17.06 16.53 -3.81
C VAL A 140 16.60 15.48 -4.82
N THR A 141 15.63 15.85 -5.66
CA THR A 141 15.06 14.95 -6.66
C THR A 141 16.09 14.36 -7.62
N ALA A 142 17.10 15.13 -8.03
CA ALA A 142 18.15 14.62 -8.91
C ALA A 142 18.87 13.42 -8.29
N ASP A 143 19.19 13.48 -7.00
CA ASP A 143 19.86 12.40 -6.27
C ASP A 143 18.96 11.18 -6.12
N ILE A 144 17.66 11.40 -5.87
CA ILE A 144 16.67 10.31 -5.79
C ILE A 144 16.60 9.58 -7.13
N LEU A 145 16.47 10.31 -8.23
CA LEU A 145 16.39 9.72 -9.58
C LEU A 145 17.67 8.98 -9.96
N ALA A 146 18.84 9.55 -9.66
CA ALA A 146 20.13 8.93 -9.92
C ALA A 146 20.30 7.63 -9.12
N ARG A 147 20.05 7.66 -7.80
CA ARG A 147 20.21 6.49 -6.93
C ARG A 147 19.15 5.43 -7.14
N ALA A 148 17.94 5.83 -7.56
CA ALA A 148 16.87 4.90 -7.92
C ALA A 148 17.07 4.27 -9.31
N GLY A 149 18.10 4.65 -10.07
CA GLY A 149 18.30 4.19 -11.44
C GLY A 149 17.18 4.66 -12.38
N LEU A 150 16.40 5.67 -11.99
CA LEU A 150 15.31 6.26 -12.76
C LEU A 150 15.85 7.33 -13.72
N ALA A 151 17.09 7.15 -14.18
CA ALA A 151 17.81 8.15 -14.96
C ALA A 151 16.92 8.60 -16.11
N ILE A 152 16.63 9.90 -16.11
CA ILE A 152 16.08 10.57 -17.27
C ILE A 152 17.24 10.56 -18.27
N GLU A 153 17.35 9.51 -19.08
CA GLU A 153 17.94 9.71 -20.40
C GLU A 153 17.15 10.87 -20.99
N ARG A 154 17.78 12.05 -21.03
CA ARG A 154 17.39 13.10 -21.95
C ARG A 154 17.64 12.46 -23.30
N SER A 155 16.66 11.72 -23.81
CA SER A 155 16.61 11.32 -25.20
C SER A 155 16.53 12.61 -26.01
N HIS A 156 17.70 13.20 -26.24
CA HIS A 156 17.95 14.10 -27.34
C HIS A 156 17.54 13.33 -28.59
N HIS A 157 16.49 13.79 -29.26
CA HIS A 157 16.13 13.44 -30.63
C HIS A 157 16.37 11.99 -31.07
N ALA A 158 15.45 11.09 -30.76
CA ALA A 158 15.27 9.89 -31.55
C ALA A 158 13.78 9.53 -31.63
N GLY A 159 13.19 9.80 -32.80
CA GLY A 159 12.07 9.02 -33.34
C GLY A 159 10.74 9.11 -32.61
N TYR A 160 9.86 9.97 -33.13
CA TYR A 160 8.41 9.80 -33.10
C TYR A 160 7.99 8.51 -33.86
N ALA A 161 8.46 7.34 -33.44
CA ALA A 161 8.08 6.05 -34.03
C ALA A 161 8.50 4.90 -33.09
N GLY A 162 7.54 4.27 -32.42
CA GLY A 162 7.71 2.88 -31.95
C GLY A 162 7.69 2.60 -30.46
N ALA A 163 7.60 3.59 -29.56
CA ALA A 163 7.34 3.30 -28.14
C ALA A 163 5.86 2.92 -27.96
N ALA A 164 5.57 1.63 -28.10
CA ALA A 164 4.27 1.03 -27.84
C ALA A 164 3.64 1.63 -26.57
N ARG A 165 2.40 2.13 -26.72
CA ARG A 165 1.48 2.60 -25.68
C ARG A 165 1.50 1.69 -24.44
N ARG A 166 2.47 1.85 -23.54
CA ARG A 166 2.31 1.41 -22.15
C ARG A 166 1.35 2.39 -21.51
N ARG A 167 0.06 2.02 -21.53
CA ARG A 167 -1.02 2.77 -20.88
C ARG A 167 -0.75 2.75 -19.37
N SER A 168 -0.04 3.75 -18.86
CA SER A 168 0.15 3.92 -17.42
C SER A 168 -1.24 3.97 -16.75
N PRO A 169 -1.52 3.11 -15.76
CA PRO A 169 -2.80 3.11 -15.06
C PRO A 169 -3.04 4.43 -14.32
N ILE A 170 -1.97 5.15 -13.95
CA ILE A 170 -2.03 6.49 -13.35
C ILE A 170 -2.57 7.51 -14.34
N LEU A 171 -2.06 7.51 -15.58
CA LEU A 171 -2.55 8.41 -16.64
C LEU A 171 -4.01 8.10 -17.02
N LYS A 172 -4.44 6.84 -16.97
CA LYS A 172 -5.84 6.48 -17.19
C LYS A 172 -6.76 7.04 -16.11
N ARG A 173 -6.31 7.05 -14.85
CA ARG A 173 -7.09 7.58 -13.72
C ARG A 173 -7.14 9.11 -13.71
N LEU A 174 -6.03 9.79 -14.03
CA LEU A 174 -5.99 11.26 -14.13
C LEU A 174 -6.85 11.82 -15.26
N ARG A 175 -7.19 11.02 -16.29
CA ARG A 175 -8.10 11.41 -17.37
C ARG A 175 -9.58 11.11 -17.07
N ALA A 176 -9.86 10.32 -16.03
CA ALA A 176 -11.21 9.92 -15.65
C ALA A 176 -11.76 10.74 -14.47
N ALA A 177 -10.93 11.62 -13.90
CA ALA A 177 -11.29 12.65 -12.92
C ALA A 177 -11.34 14.00 -13.62
#